data_AF-A0A959QVM0-F1
#
_entry.id   AF-A0A959QVM0-F1
#
_cell.length_a   1.000
_cell.length_b   1.000
_cell.length_c   1.000
_cell.angle_alpha   90.00
_cell.angle_beta   90.00
_cell.angle_gamma   90.00
#
_symmetry.space_group_name_H-M   'P 1'
#
loop_
_entity.id
_entity.type
_entity.pdbx_description
1 polymer ?
#
loop_
_entity_poly.entity_id
_entity_poly.type
_entity_poly.pdbx_seq_one_letter_code
_entity_poly.pdbx_strand_id
1 'polypeptide(L)'
;MIKRILLFITSGLILTSCLEMNVHYTINPDLTGKVETEYLMPVDPMGFGTKLDDPDGKAKKEIFKMLEEYPAINTWNKIEYEYINDSTDLIIKATGYFDNFNNLKEKGILPYEILKEGKDTYFTFKTYLDSVHIENEKTELKSLEELGISEKDLKDSVRKLKRNFKKGFGMFAMVMSNIEFNTTYEFAGSITTADGKNIGDGSKFSVGLDGMKFQNYMMEELDNDDYYESIVRGASPFDVDTEPSENKEMKRMVLEFLSGEKEDISKIKVEFGKAKFDYKKELKKAKKEWDSWKKKNPKTDGDEKIKKS
;
A
#
# COMPACT_ATOMS: atom_id res chain seq x y z
N MET A 1 4.42 -21.82 3.55
CA MET A 1 3.64 -20.69 2.99
C MET A 1 4.49 -19.53 2.48
N ILE A 2 5.76 -19.41 2.89
CA ILE A 2 6.70 -18.35 2.50
C ILE A 2 6.97 -18.27 0.98
N LYS A 3 6.97 -19.41 0.27
CA LYS A 3 7.01 -19.44 -1.20
C LYS A 3 5.83 -18.73 -1.87
N ARG A 4 4.69 -18.54 -1.18
CA ARG A 4 3.56 -17.73 -1.69
C ARG A 4 3.74 -16.24 -1.40
N ILE A 5 4.44 -15.86 -0.33
CA ILE A 5 4.67 -14.46 0.07
C ILE A 5 5.70 -13.80 -0.84
N LEU A 6 6.83 -14.47 -1.09
CA LEU A 6 7.82 -13.98 -2.03
C LEU A 6 7.20 -13.88 -3.44
N LEU A 7 6.37 -14.86 -3.82
CA LEU A 7 5.60 -14.83 -5.06
C LEU A 7 4.57 -13.68 -5.07
N PHE A 8 3.92 -13.32 -3.97
CA PHE A 8 2.96 -12.20 -3.95
C PHE A 8 3.65 -10.83 -4.03
N ILE A 9 4.79 -10.65 -3.36
CA ILE A 9 5.54 -9.38 -3.39
C ILE A 9 6.30 -9.25 -4.72
N THR A 10 6.95 -10.31 -5.21
CA THR A 10 7.62 -10.26 -6.52
C THR A 10 6.66 -10.33 -7.71
N SER A 11 5.54 -11.07 -7.64
CA SER A 11 4.53 -11.04 -8.72
C SER A 11 3.63 -9.81 -8.65
N GLY A 12 3.48 -9.20 -7.47
CA GLY A 12 2.84 -7.90 -7.31
C GLY A 12 3.69 -6.77 -7.89
N LEU A 13 4.97 -6.70 -7.51
CA LEU A 13 5.89 -5.66 -7.97
C LEU A 13 6.26 -5.77 -9.46
N ILE A 14 6.20 -6.96 -10.06
CA ILE A 14 6.48 -7.15 -11.50
C ILE A 14 5.23 -6.87 -12.37
N LEU A 15 4.03 -6.73 -11.80
CA LEU A 15 2.78 -6.59 -12.57
C LEU A 15 1.89 -5.40 -12.21
N THR A 16 2.15 -4.69 -11.11
CA THR A 16 1.55 -3.37 -10.89
C THR A 16 2.37 -2.34 -11.64
N SER A 17 2.03 -2.15 -12.90
CA SER A 17 2.52 -1.06 -13.75
C SER A 17 2.16 0.33 -13.23
N CYS A 18 1.97 0.53 -11.92
CA CYS A 18 1.64 1.81 -11.31
C CYS A 18 2.91 2.34 -10.62
N LEU A 19 3.48 3.41 -11.19
CA LEU A 19 4.64 4.10 -10.65
C LEU A 19 4.22 5.01 -9.50
N GLU A 20 3.11 5.72 -9.66
CA GLU A 20 2.63 6.63 -8.63
C GLU A 20 1.13 6.43 -8.39
N MET A 21 0.75 6.32 -7.13
CA MET A 21 -0.64 6.22 -6.71
C MET A 21 -0.91 7.24 -5.60
N ASN A 22 -1.77 8.21 -5.90
CA ASN A 22 -2.23 9.20 -4.95
C ASN A 22 -3.72 8.96 -4.69
N VAL A 23 -4.05 8.60 -3.44
CA VAL A 23 -5.40 8.29 -3.00
C VAL A 23 -5.80 9.23 -1.88
N HIS A 24 -6.97 9.86 -1.98
CA HIS A 24 -7.49 10.75 -0.96
C HIS A 24 -8.90 10.33 -0.57
N TYR A 25 -9.05 9.79 0.64
CA TYR A 25 -10.34 9.45 1.22
C TYR A 25 -10.89 10.62 2.02
N THR A 26 -12.10 11.08 1.68
CA THR A 26 -12.89 11.98 2.54
C THR A 26 -14.01 11.18 3.20
N ILE A 27 -14.04 11.14 4.53
CA ILE A 27 -14.88 10.26 5.34
C ILE A 27 -15.87 11.07 6.19
N ASN A 28 -17.16 10.82 6.01
CA ASN A 28 -18.23 11.43 6.80
C ASN A 28 -18.49 10.66 8.13
N PRO A 29 -19.24 11.27 9.08
CA PRO A 29 -19.56 10.64 10.37
C PRO A 29 -20.34 9.33 10.28
N ASP A 30 -21.11 9.14 9.21
CA ASP A 30 -21.87 7.92 8.94
C ASP A 30 -21.07 6.87 8.14
N LEU A 31 -19.75 7.07 8.02
CA LEU A 31 -18.81 6.26 7.25
C LEU A 31 -19.04 6.29 5.73
N THR A 32 -20.00 7.08 5.24
CA THR A 32 -20.09 7.38 3.81
C THR A 32 -18.93 8.28 3.40
N GLY A 33 -18.63 8.33 2.11
CA GLY A 33 -17.54 9.17 1.68
C GLY A 33 -17.27 9.12 0.19
N LYS A 34 -16.13 9.71 -0.16
CA LYS A 34 -15.58 9.67 -1.51
C LYS A 34 -14.09 9.39 -1.46
N VAL A 35 -13.58 8.78 -2.52
CA VAL A 35 -12.16 8.57 -2.76
C VAL A 35 -11.80 9.28 -4.05
N GLU A 36 -10.80 10.14 -4.00
CA GLU A 36 -10.18 10.75 -5.17
C GLU A 36 -8.90 9.96 -5.45
N THR A 37 -8.77 9.43 -6.66
CA THR A 37 -7.64 8.60 -7.04
C THR A 37 -6.93 9.19 -8.24
N GLU A 38 -5.61 9.17 -8.20
CA GLU A 38 -4.72 9.55 -9.29
C GLU A 38 -3.65 8.47 -9.43
N TYR A 39 -3.57 7.86 -10.61
CA TYR A 39 -2.65 6.80 -10.95
C TYR A 39 -1.74 7.25 -12.09
N LEU A 40 -0.44 7.10 -11.92
CA LEU A 40 0.54 7.19 -13.00
C LEU A 40 1.02 5.77 -13.33
N MET A 41 0.83 5.36 -14.58
CA MET A 41 1.21 4.03 -15.03
C MET A 41 1.85 4.00 -16.42
N PRO A 42 3.00 3.32 -16.61
CA PRO A 42 3.49 2.98 -17.93
C PRO A 42 2.54 2.01 -18.62
N VAL A 43 2.02 2.41 -19.77
CA VAL A 43 1.13 1.57 -20.61
C VAL A 43 1.93 0.62 -21.51
N ASP A 44 3.25 0.82 -21.61
CA ASP A 44 4.20 -0.10 -22.22
C ASP A 44 5.50 -0.18 -21.38
N PRO A 45 5.49 -0.91 -20.25
CA PRO A 45 6.64 -0.98 -19.35
C PRO A 45 7.87 -1.67 -19.95
N MET A 46 7.71 -2.39 -21.08
CA MET A 46 8.79 -3.09 -21.78
C MET A 46 9.29 -2.33 -23.02
N GLY A 47 8.57 -1.29 -23.45
CA GLY A 47 9.08 -0.19 -24.27
C GLY A 47 9.87 -0.57 -25.53
N PHE A 48 9.43 -1.58 -26.29
CA PHE A 48 10.06 -1.90 -27.58
C PHE A 48 9.63 -0.96 -28.73
N GLY A 49 8.81 0.06 -28.45
CA GLY A 49 8.41 1.08 -29.42
C GLY A 49 8.03 2.41 -28.78
N THR A 50 8.23 3.52 -29.50
CA THR A 50 7.89 4.89 -29.05
C THR A 50 6.47 5.32 -29.42
N LYS A 51 5.65 4.40 -29.93
CA LYS A 51 4.26 4.66 -30.32
C LYS A 51 3.36 3.56 -29.81
N LEU A 52 2.34 3.95 -29.06
CA LEU A 52 1.27 3.06 -28.63
C LEU A 52 0.29 2.87 -29.79
N ASP A 53 0.11 1.61 -30.21
CA ASP A 53 -1.05 1.25 -31.03
C ASP A 53 -2.32 1.41 -30.18
N ASP A 54 -3.30 2.15 -30.70
CA ASP A 54 -4.59 2.49 -30.05
C ASP A 54 -4.47 3.02 -28.59
N PRO A 55 -3.95 4.24 -28.38
CA PRO A 55 -3.80 4.84 -27.05
C PRO A 55 -5.13 4.91 -26.30
N ASP A 56 -6.20 5.38 -26.95
CA ASP A 56 -7.52 5.52 -26.32
C ASP A 56 -8.09 4.18 -25.85
N GLY A 57 -7.92 3.11 -26.64
CA GLY A 57 -8.33 1.76 -26.25
C GLY A 57 -7.57 1.25 -25.03
N LYS A 58 -6.25 1.46 -24.99
CA LYS A 58 -5.41 1.08 -23.85
C LYS A 58 -5.76 1.87 -22.58
N ALA A 59 -5.94 3.18 -22.70
CA ALA A 59 -6.35 4.01 -21.57
C ALA A 59 -7.70 3.55 -20.99
N LYS A 60 -8.69 3.26 -21.85
CA LYS A 60 -9.99 2.74 -21.40
C LYS A 60 -9.86 1.41 -20.67
N LYS A 61 -9.01 0.51 -21.16
CA LYS A 61 -8.77 -0.79 -20.51
C LYS A 61 -8.19 -0.62 -19.11
N GLU A 62 -7.18 0.23 -18.95
CA GLU A 62 -6.59 0.51 -17.64
C GLU A 62 -7.56 1.25 -16.71
N ILE A 63 -8.37 2.17 -17.22
CA ILE A 63 -9.48 2.77 -16.45
C ILE A 63 -10.40 1.66 -15.95
N PHE A 64 -10.90 0.76 -16.80
CA PHE A 64 -11.78 -0.31 -16.36
C PHE A 64 -11.15 -1.22 -15.32
N LYS A 65 -9.86 -1.54 -15.45
CA LYS A 65 -9.11 -2.32 -14.47
C LYS A 65 -9.06 -1.59 -13.12
N MET A 66 -8.66 -0.32 -13.11
CA MET A 66 -8.66 0.52 -11.91
C MET A 66 -10.05 0.58 -11.24
N LEU A 67 -11.11 0.74 -12.02
CA LEU A 67 -12.48 0.80 -11.48
C LEU A 67 -12.93 -0.55 -10.90
N GLU A 68 -12.53 -1.68 -11.51
CA GLU A 68 -12.79 -3.04 -11.00
C GLU A 68 -12.01 -3.35 -9.72
N GLU A 69 -10.88 -2.70 -9.50
CA GLU A 69 -10.08 -2.89 -8.31
C GLU A 69 -10.76 -2.36 -7.04
N TYR A 70 -11.81 -1.52 -7.14
CA TYR A 70 -12.58 -1.02 -5.99
C TYR A 70 -14.06 -1.47 -6.02
N PRO A 71 -14.36 -2.74 -5.74
CA PRO A 71 -15.73 -3.27 -5.82
C PRO A 71 -16.70 -2.65 -4.80
N ALA A 72 -16.20 -2.05 -3.71
CA ALA A 72 -17.02 -1.37 -2.71
C ALA A 72 -17.35 0.10 -3.08
N ILE A 73 -16.93 0.56 -4.26
CA ILE A 73 -17.33 1.86 -4.81
C ILE A 73 -18.65 1.72 -5.56
N ASN A 74 -19.65 2.47 -5.11
CA ASN A 74 -21.00 2.44 -5.64
C ASN A 74 -21.12 3.08 -7.02
N THR A 75 -20.32 4.12 -7.28
CA THR A 75 -20.32 4.86 -8.54
C THR A 75 -19.05 5.69 -8.64
N TRP A 76 -18.69 6.01 -9.88
CA TRP A 76 -17.55 6.85 -10.19
C TRP A 76 -17.96 8.11 -10.95
N ASN A 77 -17.24 9.20 -10.78
CA ASN A 77 -17.32 10.36 -11.65
C ASN A 77 -15.95 11.03 -11.83
N LYS A 78 -15.92 12.14 -12.58
CA LYS A 78 -14.70 12.89 -12.92
C LYS A 78 -13.58 11.96 -13.42
N ILE A 79 -13.95 11.04 -14.32
CA ILE A 79 -13.01 10.09 -14.90
C ILE A 79 -12.29 10.81 -16.03
N GLU A 80 -11.01 11.06 -15.83
CA GLU A 80 -10.13 11.80 -16.71
C GLU A 80 -8.87 10.98 -16.93
N TYR A 81 -8.28 11.09 -18.12
CA TYR A 81 -6.97 10.50 -18.38
C TYR A 81 -6.16 11.41 -19.31
N GLU A 82 -4.84 11.35 -19.16
CA GLU A 82 -3.89 12.11 -19.94
C GLU A 82 -2.63 11.28 -20.15
N TYR A 83 -2.08 11.33 -21.36
CA TYR A 83 -0.74 10.80 -21.61
C TYR A 83 0.29 11.88 -21.35
N ILE A 84 1.34 11.57 -20.60
CA ILE A 84 2.44 12.51 -20.39
C ILE A 84 3.18 12.68 -21.72
N ASN A 85 3.30 13.94 -22.18
CA ASN A 85 4.05 14.25 -23.40
C ASN A 85 5.48 13.71 -23.28
N ASP A 86 5.96 13.08 -24.36
CA ASP A 86 7.27 12.43 -24.48
C ASP A 86 7.46 11.09 -23.73
N SER A 87 6.41 10.52 -23.12
CA SER A 87 6.43 9.15 -22.58
C SER A 87 5.20 8.31 -22.98
N THR A 88 5.22 7.02 -22.65
CA THR A 88 4.05 6.13 -22.77
C THR A 88 3.28 6.03 -21.44
N ASP A 89 3.49 6.99 -20.54
CA ASP A 89 2.86 6.99 -19.23
C ASP A 89 1.48 7.61 -19.31
N LEU A 90 0.56 6.99 -18.59
CA LEU A 90 -0.84 7.35 -18.51
C LEU A 90 -1.16 7.78 -17.10
N ILE A 91 -1.68 9.00 -16.98
CA ILE A 91 -2.31 9.50 -15.78
C ILE A 91 -3.79 9.19 -15.87
N ILE A 92 -4.35 8.54 -14.85
CA ILE A 92 -5.79 8.32 -14.69
C ILE A 92 -6.25 9.00 -13.41
N LYS A 93 -7.28 9.83 -13.50
CA LYS A 93 -7.95 10.46 -12.35
C LYS A 93 -9.39 10.03 -12.30
N ALA A 94 -9.89 9.72 -11.10
CA ALA A 94 -11.29 9.40 -10.89
C ALA A 94 -11.72 9.73 -9.46
N THR A 95 -13.02 9.93 -9.27
CA THR A 95 -13.62 10.06 -7.94
C THR A 95 -14.67 8.97 -7.74
N GLY A 96 -14.44 8.10 -6.77
CA GLY A 96 -15.35 7.03 -6.36
C GLY A 96 -16.16 7.43 -5.14
N TYR A 97 -17.41 6.96 -5.04
CA TYR A 97 -18.26 7.16 -3.86
C TYR A 97 -18.58 5.84 -3.18
N PHE A 98 -18.41 5.79 -1.85
CA PHE A 98 -18.68 4.62 -1.02
C PHE A 98 -19.74 4.94 0.04
N ASP A 99 -20.56 3.93 0.36
CA ASP A 99 -21.57 4.04 1.42
C ASP A 99 -21.03 3.69 2.80
N ASN A 100 -19.95 2.92 2.88
CA ASN A 100 -19.30 2.56 4.11
C ASN A 100 -17.81 2.35 3.90
N PHE A 101 -17.01 3.19 4.55
CA PHE A 101 -15.55 3.15 4.51
C PHE A 101 -14.99 1.76 4.89
N ASN A 102 -15.63 1.06 5.83
CA ASN A 102 -15.23 -0.28 6.25
C ASN A 102 -15.47 -1.37 5.20
N ASN A 103 -16.10 -1.07 4.08
CA ASN A 103 -16.21 -2.02 2.96
C ASN A 103 -15.02 -1.93 2.00
N LEU A 104 -14.14 -0.93 2.15
CA LEU A 104 -12.97 -0.69 1.28
C LEU A 104 -11.69 -1.42 1.74
N LYS A 105 -11.78 -2.28 2.77
CA LYS A 105 -10.68 -2.80 3.61
C LYS A 105 -9.47 -3.45 2.90
N GLU A 106 -9.57 -3.78 1.62
CA GLU A 106 -8.54 -4.53 0.89
C GLU A 106 -7.70 -3.67 -0.08
N LYS A 107 -7.81 -2.33 -0.04
CA LYS A 107 -7.25 -1.45 -1.08
C LYS A 107 -6.33 -0.32 -0.60
N GLY A 108 -5.96 -0.31 0.68
CA GLY A 108 -4.90 0.55 1.21
C GLY A 108 -3.56 -0.19 1.29
N ILE A 109 -2.46 0.56 1.49
CA ILE A 109 -1.12 0.00 1.78
C ILE A 109 -1.18 -0.95 2.99
N LEU A 110 -2.03 -0.61 3.97
CA LEU A 110 -2.34 -1.44 5.12
C LEU A 110 -3.85 -1.61 5.22
N PRO A 111 -4.37 -2.79 5.59
CA PRO A 111 -5.77 -2.93 5.94
C PRO A 111 -6.11 -2.02 7.14
N TYR A 112 -7.33 -1.50 7.14
CA TYR A 112 -7.78 -0.51 8.12
C TYR A 112 -9.22 -0.78 8.56
N GLU A 113 -9.64 -0.21 9.68
CA GLU A 113 -11.05 -0.11 10.00
C GLU A 113 -11.37 1.07 10.91
N ILE A 114 -12.61 1.54 10.84
CA ILE A 114 -13.19 2.50 11.79
C ILE A 114 -14.17 1.76 12.68
N LEU A 115 -13.95 1.79 13.99
CA LEU A 115 -14.76 1.07 14.97
C LEU A 115 -15.11 1.95 16.17
N LYS A 116 -16.25 1.68 16.81
CA LYS A 116 -16.67 2.36 18.04
C LYS A 116 -16.27 1.52 19.25
N GLU A 117 -15.59 2.15 20.20
CA GLU A 117 -15.27 1.55 21.50
C GLU A 117 -15.87 2.42 22.60
N GLY A 118 -16.97 1.94 23.20
CA GLY A 118 -17.71 2.73 24.18
C GLY A 118 -18.28 4.01 23.56
N LYS A 119 -17.80 5.17 24.03
CA LYS A 119 -18.22 6.50 23.53
C LYS A 119 -17.31 7.04 22.42
N ASP A 120 -16.12 6.47 22.27
CA ASP A 120 -15.11 6.95 21.34
C ASP A 120 -15.17 6.19 20.02
N THR A 121 -14.71 6.83 18.95
CA THR A 121 -14.55 6.21 17.63
C THR A 121 -13.07 6.18 17.28
N TYR A 122 -12.59 5.06 16.77
CA TYR A 122 -11.19 4.85 16.43
C TYR A 122 -11.04 4.42 14.98
N PHE A 123 -10.05 4.99 14.30
CA PHE A 123 -9.47 4.45 13.08
C PHE A 123 -8.25 3.61 13.48
N THR A 124 -8.15 2.38 13.01
CA THR A 124 -7.05 1.48 13.32
C THR A 124 -6.48 0.86 12.05
N PHE A 125 -5.15 0.69 12.03
CA PHE A 125 -4.49 -0.16 11.05
C PHE A 125 -4.46 -1.61 11.53
N LYS A 126 -4.92 -2.53 10.68
CA LYS A 126 -4.64 -3.95 10.80
C LYS A 126 -3.38 -4.23 10.04
N THR A 127 -2.33 -4.53 10.78
CA THR A 127 -1.04 -4.93 10.22
C THR A 127 -0.99 -6.46 10.10
N TYR A 128 -0.13 -6.96 9.22
CA TYR A 128 0.12 -8.41 9.14
C TYR A 128 0.58 -8.96 10.50
N LEU A 129 1.25 -8.15 11.32
CA LEU A 129 1.63 -8.46 12.71
C LEU A 129 0.43 -8.82 13.60
N ASP A 130 -0.76 -8.27 13.31
CA ASP A 130 -1.98 -8.62 14.05
C ASP A 130 -2.53 -10.02 13.63
N SER A 131 -2.04 -10.57 12.52
CA SER A 131 -2.42 -11.88 11.96
C SER A 131 -1.33 -12.95 12.11
N VAL A 132 -0.13 -12.59 12.57
CA VAL A 132 0.89 -13.56 12.95
C VAL A 132 0.38 -14.26 14.21
N HIS A 133 -0.25 -15.41 14.04
CA HIS A 133 -0.39 -16.36 15.13
C HIS A 133 1.03 -16.73 15.55
N ILE A 134 1.38 -16.38 16.79
CA ILE A 134 2.55 -16.92 17.47
C ILE A 134 2.26 -18.43 17.58
N GLU A 135 2.71 -19.21 16.60
CA GLU A 135 3.07 -20.59 16.91
C GLU A 135 4.16 -20.47 17.98
N ASN A 136 3.94 -21.05 19.16
CA ASN A 136 4.85 -20.95 20.30
C ASN A 136 6.25 -21.56 20.04
N GLU A 137 6.59 -21.87 18.79
CA GLU A 137 7.92 -22.24 18.38
C GLU A 137 8.69 -20.95 18.13
N LYS A 138 9.27 -20.37 19.19
CA LYS A 138 10.34 -19.38 19.02
C LYS A 138 11.37 -20.01 18.08
N THR A 139 11.65 -19.39 16.95
CA THR A 139 12.78 -19.78 16.11
C THR A 139 14.06 -19.51 16.90
N GLU A 140 14.53 -20.52 17.64
CA GLU A 140 15.80 -20.43 18.35
C GLU A 140 16.93 -20.33 17.31
N LEU A 141 17.69 -19.25 17.39
CA LEU A 141 18.87 -19.06 16.54
C LEU A 141 19.86 -20.19 16.82
N LYS A 142 20.23 -20.92 15.76
CA LYS A 142 21.14 -22.04 15.91
C LYS A 142 22.52 -21.56 16.38
N SER A 143 23.08 -22.26 17.34
CA SER A 143 24.47 -22.10 17.75
C SER A 143 25.41 -22.52 16.63
N LEU A 144 26.68 -22.10 16.70
CA LEU A 144 27.68 -22.50 15.70
C LEU A 144 27.92 -24.01 15.68
N GLU A 145 27.79 -24.64 16.84
CA GLU A 145 27.94 -26.08 17.04
C GLU A 145 26.79 -26.84 16.36
N GLU A 146 25.55 -26.33 16.48
CA GLU A 146 24.37 -26.90 15.82
C GLU A 146 24.39 -26.72 14.30
N LEU A 147 24.98 -25.62 13.83
CA LEU A 147 25.22 -25.38 12.41
C LEU A 147 26.41 -26.19 11.86
N GLY A 148 27.26 -26.73 12.73
CA GLY A 148 28.48 -27.43 12.34
C GLY A 148 29.49 -26.52 11.62
N ILE A 149 29.51 -25.21 11.95
CA ILE A 149 30.37 -24.21 11.30
C ILE A 149 31.30 -23.54 12.32
N SER A 150 32.48 -23.09 11.86
CA SER A 150 33.35 -22.27 12.69
C SER A 150 32.94 -20.79 12.67
N GLU A 151 33.45 -20.00 13.62
CA GLU A 151 33.33 -18.53 13.63
C GLU A 151 33.82 -17.88 12.31
N LYS A 152 34.85 -18.47 11.70
CA LYS A 152 35.37 -18.02 10.41
C LYS A 152 34.37 -18.29 9.28
N ASP A 153 33.73 -19.46 9.29
CA ASP A 153 32.72 -19.85 8.30
C ASP A 153 31.44 -19.02 8.44
N LEU A 154 31.08 -18.63 9.68
CA LEU A 154 30.00 -17.68 9.94
C LEU A 154 30.29 -16.33 9.29
N LYS A 155 31.45 -15.73 9.56
CA LYS A 155 31.86 -14.45 8.97
C LYS A 155 31.93 -14.51 7.45
N ASP A 156 32.42 -15.63 6.90
CA ASP A 156 32.44 -15.83 5.46
C ASP A 156 31.03 -15.98 4.86
N SER A 157 30.09 -16.58 5.58
CA SER A 157 28.69 -16.72 5.18
C SER A 157 27.96 -15.37 5.23
N VAL A 158 28.12 -14.61 6.30
CA VAL A 158 27.62 -13.22 6.44
C VAL A 158 28.17 -12.36 5.30
N ARG A 159 29.49 -12.40 5.05
CA ARG A 159 30.13 -11.65 3.96
C ARG A 159 29.58 -12.03 2.58
N LYS A 160 29.37 -13.33 2.31
CA LYS A 160 28.78 -13.81 1.05
C LYS A 160 27.33 -13.34 0.90
N LEU A 161 26.53 -13.43 1.95
CA LEU A 161 25.13 -13.01 1.97
C LEU A 161 25.01 -11.50 1.74
N LYS A 162 25.75 -10.68 2.51
CA LYS A 162 25.82 -9.22 2.36
C LYS A 162 26.22 -8.83 0.94
N ARG A 163 27.24 -9.48 0.36
CA ARG A 163 27.67 -9.24 -1.02
C ARG A 163 26.60 -9.59 -2.05
N ASN A 164 25.91 -10.72 -1.89
CA ASN A 164 24.85 -11.14 -2.81
C ASN A 164 23.64 -10.20 -2.72
N PHE A 165 23.28 -9.77 -1.51
CA PHE A 165 22.21 -8.82 -1.28
C PHE A 165 22.56 -7.46 -1.91
N LYS A 166 23.75 -6.91 -1.66
CA LYS A 166 24.22 -5.65 -2.29
C LYS A 166 24.21 -5.71 -3.82
N LYS A 167 24.51 -6.88 -4.41
CA LYS A 167 24.42 -7.08 -5.87
C LYS A 167 22.98 -7.06 -6.39
N GLY A 168 22.04 -7.66 -5.67
CA GLY A 168 20.61 -7.62 -6.02
C GLY A 168 19.97 -6.27 -5.73
N PHE A 169 20.48 -5.55 -4.73
CA PHE A 169 19.92 -4.30 -4.26
C PHE A 169 19.93 -3.20 -5.33
N GLY A 170 20.95 -3.11 -6.18
CA GLY A 170 20.97 -2.10 -7.24
C GLY A 170 19.80 -2.22 -8.22
N MET A 171 19.43 -3.44 -8.61
CA MET A 171 18.26 -3.69 -9.47
C MET A 171 16.95 -3.45 -8.71
N PHE A 172 16.88 -3.86 -7.44
CA PHE A 172 15.73 -3.59 -6.59
C PHE A 172 15.51 -2.09 -6.36
N ALA A 173 16.57 -1.33 -6.07
CA ALA A 173 16.55 0.10 -5.88
C ALA A 173 16.08 0.83 -7.15
N MET A 174 16.52 0.41 -8.33
CA MET A 174 16.04 0.99 -9.60
C MET A 174 14.54 0.78 -9.82
N VAL A 175 13.99 -0.38 -9.42
CA VAL A 175 12.55 -0.63 -9.52
C VAL A 175 11.79 0.19 -8.47
N MET A 176 12.27 0.20 -7.23
CA MET A 176 11.62 0.90 -6.13
C MET A 176 11.68 2.41 -6.29
N SER A 177 12.71 3.00 -6.91
CA SER A 177 12.87 4.48 -6.98
C SER A 177 11.73 5.19 -7.70
N ASN A 178 11.01 4.45 -8.54
CA ASN A 178 9.89 4.98 -9.31
C ASN A 178 8.53 4.63 -8.67
N ILE A 179 8.53 4.12 -7.42
CA ILE A 179 7.32 3.80 -6.68
C ILE A 179 7.03 4.91 -5.68
N GLU A 180 5.89 5.56 -5.85
CA GLU A 180 5.33 6.48 -4.87
C GLU A 180 3.88 6.12 -4.61
N PHE A 181 3.58 5.66 -3.40
CA PHE A 181 2.21 5.44 -2.96
C PHE A 181 1.92 6.43 -1.85
N ASN A 182 0.82 7.16 -1.96
CA ASN A 182 0.39 8.08 -0.93
C ASN A 182 -1.12 7.96 -0.76
N THR A 183 -1.55 7.71 0.46
CA THR A 183 -2.95 7.61 0.86
C THR A 183 -3.22 8.61 1.97
N THR A 184 -4.04 9.62 1.67
CA THR A 184 -4.53 10.58 2.65
C THR A 184 -5.90 10.14 3.17
N TYR A 185 -6.07 10.15 4.49
CA TYR A 185 -7.35 9.97 5.15
C TYR A 185 -7.78 11.29 5.77
N GLU A 186 -8.89 11.84 5.29
CA GLU A 186 -9.49 13.08 5.75
C GLU A 186 -10.83 12.79 6.44
N PHE A 187 -10.93 13.12 7.72
CA PHE A 187 -12.12 12.88 8.52
C PHE A 187 -12.95 14.15 8.65
N ALA A 188 -14.27 13.99 8.67
CA ALA A 188 -15.23 15.03 8.99
C ALA A 188 -15.21 15.37 10.50
N GLY A 189 -14.08 15.81 11.04
CA GLY A 189 -13.88 15.98 12.48
C GLY A 189 -12.41 16.18 12.85
N SER A 190 -12.11 16.16 14.14
CA SER A 190 -10.74 16.15 14.65
C SER A 190 -10.20 14.73 14.80
N ILE A 191 -8.89 14.58 14.60
CA ILE A 191 -8.15 13.35 14.84
C ILE A 191 -7.02 13.58 15.84
N THR A 192 -6.83 12.62 16.74
CA THR A 192 -5.74 12.62 17.73
C THR A 192 -5.25 11.19 17.96
N THR A 193 -4.07 11.05 18.58
CA THR A 193 -3.64 9.76 19.12
C THR A 193 -4.59 9.31 20.24
N ALA A 194 -4.50 8.04 20.67
CA ALA A 194 -5.24 7.56 21.84
C ALA A 194 -4.96 8.40 23.11
N ASP A 195 -3.76 8.98 23.22
CA ASP A 195 -3.35 9.83 24.34
C ASP A 195 -3.67 11.33 24.13
N GLY A 196 -4.37 11.68 23.04
CA GLY A 196 -4.86 13.04 22.77
C GLY A 196 -3.85 13.99 22.12
N LYS A 197 -2.77 13.47 21.52
CA LYS A 197 -1.81 14.30 20.75
C LYS A 197 -2.32 14.50 19.31
N ASN A 198 -1.96 15.63 18.71
CA ASN A 198 -2.35 15.93 17.33
C ASN A 198 -1.62 15.02 16.34
N ILE A 199 -2.32 14.62 15.27
CA ILE A 199 -1.79 13.85 14.13
C ILE A 199 -2.04 14.65 12.86
N GLY A 200 -1.07 14.69 11.95
CA GLY A 200 -1.17 15.41 10.69
C GLY A 200 -1.58 16.87 10.88
N ASP A 201 -2.65 17.30 10.20
CA ASP A 201 -3.18 18.67 10.37
C ASP A 201 -4.32 18.78 11.40
N GLY A 202 -4.58 17.70 12.14
CA GLY A 202 -5.68 17.60 13.09
C GLY A 202 -7.01 17.14 12.51
N SER A 203 -7.15 16.99 11.18
CA SER A 203 -8.33 16.39 10.53
C SER A 203 -7.99 15.42 9.40
N LYS A 204 -6.78 15.53 8.85
CA LYS A 204 -6.22 14.61 7.87
C LYS A 204 -4.83 14.17 8.26
N PHE A 205 -4.48 12.96 7.83
CA PHE A 205 -3.13 12.43 7.88
C PHE A 205 -2.87 11.60 6.62
N SER A 206 -1.60 11.35 6.32
CA SER A 206 -1.20 10.57 5.16
C SER A 206 -0.36 9.38 5.58
N VAL A 207 -0.49 8.28 4.84
CA VAL A 207 0.41 7.15 4.87
C VAL A 207 0.85 6.85 3.45
N GLY A 208 2.13 6.59 3.26
CA GLY A 208 2.68 6.38 1.94
C GLY A 208 3.94 5.55 1.96
N LEU A 209 4.27 4.98 0.80
CA LEU A 209 5.54 4.36 0.54
C LEU A 209 6.24 5.20 -0.52
N ASP A 210 7.35 5.81 -0.12
CA ASP A 210 8.28 6.47 -1.03
C ASP A 210 9.45 5.51 -1.25
N GLY A 211 9.64 5.13 -2.51
CA GLY A 211 10.68 4.20 -2.92
C GLY A 211 12.09 4.60 -2.54
N MET A 212 12.39 5.90 -2.54
CA MET A 212 13.69 6.44 -2.11
C MET A 212 13.84 6.40 -0.60
N LYS A 213 12.77 6.71 0.16
CA LYS A 213 12.79 6.52 1.63
C LYS A 213 13.00 5.05 1.99
N PHE A 214 12.32 4.13 1.31
CA PHE A 214 12.48 2.69 1.52
C PHE A 214 13.90 2.23 1.19
N GLN A 215 14.50 2.73 0.12
CA GLN A 215 15.89 2.43 -0.23
C GLN A 215 16.86 2.91 0.84
N ASN A 216 16.70 4.14 1.34
CA ASN A 216 17.56 4.68 2.39
C ASN A 216 17.46 3.83 3.66
N TYR A 217 16.24 3.49 4.08
CA TYR A 217 16.00 2.59 5.21
C TYR A 217 16.69 1.24 5.01
N MET A 218 16.48 0.60 3.86
CA MET A 218 17.13 -0.68 3.57
C MET A 218 18.65 -0.53 3.57
N MET A 219 19.22 0.54 3.00
CA MET A 219 20.67 0.76 2.98
C MET A 219 21.27 0.86 4.39
N GLU A 220 20.59 1.48 5.34
CA GLU A 220 21.01 1.51 6.74
C GLU A 220 21.04 0.09 7.34
N GLU A 221 20.00 -0.71 7.09
CA GLU A 221 19.95 -2.12 7.53
C GLU A 221 20.98 -3.00 6.80
N LEU A 222 21.34 -2.68 5.55
CA LEU A 222 22.33 -3.44 4.78
C LEU A 222 23.74 -3.39 5.36
N ASP A 223 24.02 -2.46 6.27
CA ASP A 223 25.30 -2.37 6.94
C ASP A 223 25.30 -3.01 8.35
N ASN A 224 24.15 -3.48 8.84
CA ASN A 224 23.99 -4.17 10.11
C ASN A 224 24.43 -5.65 10.03
N ASP A 225 25.59 -5.99 10.58
CA ASP A 225 26.11 -7.37 10.54
C ASP A 225 25.28 -8.35 11.39
N ASP A 226 24.64 -7.88 12.46
CA ASP A 226 23.80 -8.69 13.36
C ASP A 226 22.55 -9.22 12.62
N TYR A 227 22.00 -8.41 11.72
CA TYR A 227 20.88 -8.81 10.85
C TYR A 227 21.25 -9.98 9.93
N TYR A 228 22.44 -9.97 9.33
CA TYR A 228 22.86 -11.06 8.46
C TYR A 228 23.27 -12.31 9.23
N GLU A 229 23.84 -12.12 10.42
CA GLU A 229 24.19 -13.23 11.30
C GLU A 229 22.94 -14.00 11.74
N SER A 230 21.86 -13.31 12.10
CA SER A 230 20.60 -13.96 12.48
C SER A 230 20.03 -14.82 11.34
N ILE A 231 20.07 -14.31 10.10
CA ILE A 231 19.63 -15.07 8.91
C ILE A 231 20.49 -16.32 8.69
N VAL A 232 21.81 -16.21 8.83
CA VAL A 232 22.71 -17.38 8.70
C VAL A 232 22.43 -18.42 9.81
N ARG A 233 22.05 -17.96 11.00
CA ARG A 233 21.67 -18.81 12.14
C ARG A 233 20.26 -19.39 12.03
N GLY A 234 19.54 -19.11 10.96
CA GLY A 234 18.26 -19.73 10.63
C GLY A 234 17.05 -18.86 10.89
N ALA A 235 17.21 -17.59 11.27
CA ALA A 235 16.11 -16.64 11.23
C ALA A 235 15.60 -16.51 9.80
N SER A 236 14.28 -16.54 9.61
CA SER A 236 13.71 -16.00 8.40
C SER A 236 13.97 -14.48 8.39
N PRO A 237 14.31 -13.87 7.23
CA PRO A 237 14.38 -12.41 7.11
C PRO A 237 13.05 -11.71 7.41
N PHE A 238 11.98 -12.49 7.65
CA PHE A 238 10.65 -12.07 8.08
C PHE A 238 10.13 -12.86 9.30
N ASP A 239 10.99 -13.58 10.04
CA ASP A 239 10.59 -14.17 11.32
C ASP A 239 10.45 -13.02 12.32
N VAL A 240 9.19 -12.61 12.49
CA VAL A 240 8.74 -11.83 13.64
C VAL A 240 8.34 -12.80 14.75
N ASP A 241 9.28 -13.65 15.16
CA ASP A 241 9.21 -14.38 16.43
C ASP A 241 9.71 -13.50 17.57
N THR A 242 9.24 -12.27 17.56
CA THR A 242 9.57 -11.24 18.50
C THR A 242 8.48 -11.20 19.58
N GLU A 243 8.87 -10.93 20.83
CA GLU A 243 7.92 -10.86 21.94
C GLU A 243 6.75 -9.90 21.60
N PRO A 244 5.53 -10.06 22.17
CA PRO A 244 4.40 -9.18 21.85
C PRO A 244 4.68 -7.67 22.02
N SER A 245 5.66 -7.30 22.85
CA SER A 245 6.22 -5.96 23.01
C SER A 245 7.00 -5.48 21.78
N GLU A 246 7.83 -6.33 21.20
CA GLU A 246 8.62 -6.06 20.00
C GLU A 246 7.73 -6.01 18.75
N ASN A 247 6.62 -6.74 18.70
CA ASN A 247 5.60 -6.59 17.65
C ASN A 247 4.92 -5.21 17.68
N LYS A 248 4.74 -4.61 18.86
CA LYS A 248 4.22 -3.24 18.98
C LYS A 248 5.24 -2.22 18.52
N GLU A 249 6.51 -2.42 18.86
CA GLU A 249 7.59 -1.55 18.41
C GLU A 249 7.81 -1.64 16.90
N MET A 250 7.81 -2.84 16.33
CA MET A 250 7.86 -3.08 14.89
C MET A 250 6.66 -2.46 14.18
N LYS A 251 5.45 -2.64 14.72
CA LYS A 251 4.23 -2.00 14.20
C LYS A 251 4.35 -0.48 14.20
N ARG A 252 4.88 0.10 15.28
CA ARG A 252 5.15 1.54 15.38
C ARG A 252 6.18 1.97 14.35
N MET A 253 7.30 1.27 14.20
CA MET A 253 8.34 1.60 13.22
C MET A 253 7.83 1.55 11.78
N VAL A 254 7.06 0.51 11.42
CA VAL A 254 6.44 0.41 10.08
C VAL A 254 5.49 1.58 9.83
N LEU A 255 4.67 1.94 10.82
CA LEU A 255 3.72 3.04 10.68
C LEU A 255 4.40 4.42 10.66
N GLU A 256 5.44 4.64 11.48
CA GLU A 256 6.27 5.84 11.47
C GLU A 256 6.97 5.98 10.12
N PHE A 257 7.52 4.89 9.58
CA PHE A 257 8.13 4.88 8.26
C PHE A 257 7.14 5.26 7.16
N LEU A 258 5.92 4.70 7.19
CA LEU A 258 4.92 4.96 6.17
C LEU A 258 4.28 6.36 6.29
N SER A 259 4.09 6.86 7.52
CA SER A 259 3.39 8.13 7.73
C SER A 259 4.30 9.35 7.87
N GLY A 260 5.55 9.14 8.28
CA GLY A 260 6.42 10.19 8.79
C GLY A 260 5.99 10.77 10.14
N GLU A 261 4.92 10.24 10.75
CA GLU A 261 4.44 10.66 12.07
C GLU A 261 5.27 9.98 13.15
N LYS A 262 5.83 10.78 14.07
CA LYS A 262 6.55 10.26 15.24
C LYS A 262 5.63 9.71 16.33
N GLU A 263 4.35 10.07 16.23
CA GLU A 263 3.33 9.65 17.17
C GLU A 263 2.72 8.31 16.75
N ASP A 264 2.23 7.54 17.71
CA ASP A 264 1.62 6.23 17.43
C ASP A 264 0.28 6.40 16.69
N ILE A 265 0.30 6.15 15.39
CA ILE A 265 -0.87 6.17 14.51
C ILE A 265 -1.54 4.80 14.35
N SER A 266 -1.12 3.78 15.11
CA SER A 266 -1.74 2.45 15.06
C SER A 266 -3.22 2.47 15.47
N LYS A 267 -3.57 3.44 16.33
CA LYS A 267 -4.93 3.70 16.81
C LYS A 267 -5.17 5.20 16.94
N ILE A 268 -5.97 5.73 16.04
CA ILE A 268 -6.29 7.16 15.94
C ILE A 268 -7.70 7.38 16.48
N LYS A 269 -7.85 8.24 17.48
CA LYS A 269 -9.15 8.69 17.95
C LYS A 269 -9.73 9.70 16.95
N VAL A 270 -10.97 9.46 16.54
CA VAL A 270 -11.72 10.30 15.60
C VAL A 270 -12.93 10.91 16.29
N GLU A 271 -12.99 12.23 16.35
CA GLU A 271 -14.11 13.00 16.88
C GLU A 271 -14.90 13.61 15.72
N PHE A 272 -15.87 12.85 15.22
CA PHE A 272 -16.70 13.29 14.11
C PHE A 272 -17.53 14.53 14.45
N GLY A 273 -17.41 15.54 13.61
CA GLY A 273 -18.24 16.74 13.58
C GLY A 273 -19.33 16.65 12.51
N LYS A 274 -19.50 17.74 11.74
CA LYS A 274 -20.47 17.79 10.63
C LYS A 274 -19.88 17.13 9.38
N ALA A 275 -20.72 16.43 8.62
CA ALA A 275 -20.35 15.89 7.31
C ALA A 275 -19.70 16.96 6.43
N LYS A 276 -18.59 16.61 5.75
CA LYS A 276 -17.88 17.55 4.87
C LYS A 276 -18.68 17.86 3.61
N PHE A 277 -19.58 16.96 3.21
CA PHE A 277 -20.43 17.12 2.04
C PHE A 277 -21.73 16.31 2.18
N ASP A 278 -22.73 16.63 1.34
CA ASP A 278 -23.98 15.86 1.25
C ASP A 278 -23.78 14.65 0.34
N TYR A 279 -23.53 13.49 0.96
CA TYR A 279 -23.29 12.24 0.25
C TYR A 279 -24.43 11.87 -0.72
N LYS A 280 -25.69 12.03 -0.33
CA LYS A 280 -26.83 11.64 -1.17
C LYS A 280 -26.94 12.53 -2.41
N LYS A 281 -26.70 13.83 -2.24
CA LYS A 281 -26.70 14.80 -3.34
C LYS A 281 -25.58 14.53 -4.32
N GLU A 282 -24.35 14.32 -3.83
CA GLU A 282 -23.21 14.02 -4.69
C GLU A 282 -23.33 12.67 -5.38
N LEU A 283 -23.72 11.61 -4.66
CA LEU A 283 -23.95 10.28 -5.22
C LEU A 283 -24.97 10.33 -6.37
N LYS A 284 -26.05 11.09 -6.22
CA LYS A 284 -27.07 11.25 -7.29
C LYS A 284 -26.50 11.92 -8.53
N LYS A 285 -25.62 12.92 -8.36
CA LYS A 285 -24.92 13.58 -9.48
C LYS A 285 -23.96 12.59 -10.14
N ALA A 286 -23.12 11.94 -9.36
CA ALA A 286 -22.12 10.99 -9.82
C ALA A 286 -22.74 9.82 -10.59
N LYS A 287 -23.86 9.26 -10.12
CA LYS A 287 -24.59 8.19 -10.85
C LYS A 287 -25.00 8.60 -12.27
N LYS A 288 -25.47 9.83 -12.45
CA LYS A 288 -25.86 10.33 -13.79
C LYS A 288 -24.65 10.47 -14.71
N GLU A 289 -23.54 10.99 -14.18
CA GLU A 289 -22.29 11.13 -14.91
C GLU A 289 -21.70 9.76 -15.27
N TRP A 290 -21.71 8.82 -14.32
CA TRP A 290 -21.29 7.44 -14.50
C TRP A 290 -22.07 6.72 -15.60
N ASP A 291 -23.40 6.83 -15.58
CA ASP A 291 -24.24 6.21 -16.61
C ASP A 291 -24.02 6.84 -17.99
N SER A 292 -23.73 8.15 -18.06
CA SER A 292 -23.34 8.79 -19.31
C SER A 292 -21.97 8.30 -19.80
N TRP A 293 -21.00 8.18 -18.88
CA TRP A 293 -19.65 7.72 -19.19
C TRP A 293 -19.65 6.27 -19.71
N LYS A 294 -20.35 5.35 -19.04
CA LYS A 294 -20.49 3.94 -19.49
C LYS A 294 -21.12 3.80 -20.86
N LYS A 295 -22.08 4.68 -21.20
CA LYS A 295 -22.71 4.68 -22.54
C LYS A 295 -21.74 5.14 -23.63
N LYS A 296 -20.87 6.10 -23.33
CA LYS A 296 -19.84 6.60 -24.26
C LYS A 296 -18.63 5.68 -24.37
N ASN A 297 -18.36 4.93 -23.30
CA ASN A 297 -17.24 4.03 -23.17
C ASN A 297 -17.76 2.62 -22.83
N PRO A 298 -18.42 1.93 -23.77
CA PRO A 298 -18.84 0.56 -23.52
C PRO A 298 -17.60 -0.32 -23.35
N LYS A 299 -17.66 -1.25 -22.38
CA LYS A 299 -16.64 -2.28 -22.24
C LYS A 299 -16.73 -3.22 -23.45
N THR A 300 -15.61 -3.46 -24.13
CA THR A 300 -15.59 -4.31 -25.34
C THR A 300 -15.23 -5.76 -24.99
N ASP A 301 -15.87 -6.73 -25.65
CA ASP A 301 -15.74 -8.19 -25.39
C ASP A 301 -14.30 -8.75 -25.46
N GLY A 302 -13.34 -7.99 -25.99
CA GLY A 302 -11.92 -8.32 -25.95
C GLY A 302 -11.33 -8.35 -24.53
N ASP A 303 -11.96 -7.66 -23.57
CA ASP A 303 -11.48 -7.55 -22.18
C ASP A 303 -11.89 -8.74 -21.29
N GLU A 304 -12.85 -9.57 -21.72
CA GLU A 304 -13.32 -10.73 -20.93
C GLU A 304 -12.45 -11.99 -21.12
N LYS A 305 -11.71 -12.09 -22.23
CA LYS A 305 -10.94 -13.31 -22.57
C LYS A 305 -9.72 -13.55 -21.68
N ILE A 306 -9.26 -12.57 -20.92
CA ILE A 306 -8.07 -12.68 -20.05
C ILE A 306 -8.40 -13.36 -18.70
N LYS A 307 -9.68 -13.45 -18.28
CA LYS A 307 -10.07 -14.12 -17.02
C LYS A 307 -10.10 -15.67 -17.12
N LYS A 308 -9.72 -16.28 -18.25
CA LYS A 308 -9.79 -17.74 -18.47
C LYS A 308 -8.47 -18.42 -18.88
N SER A 309 -7.34 -17.71 -18.86
CA SER A 309 -6.01 -18.30 -19.14
C SER A 309 -5.15 -18.38 -17.88
#